data_AF-A0A537GTD5-F1
#
_entry.id   AF-A0A537GTD5-F1
#
_cell.length_a   1.000
_cell.length_b   1.000
_cell.length_c   1.000
_cell.angle_alpha   90.00
_cell.angle_beta   90.00
_cell.angle_gamma   90.00
#
_symmetry.space_group_name_H-M   'P 1'
#
loop_
_entity.id
_entity.type
_entity.pdbx_description
1 polymer ?
#
loop_
_entity_poly.entity_id
_entity_poly.type
_entity_poly.pdbx_seq_one_letter_code
_entity_poly.pdbx_strand_id
1 'polypeptide(L)' 'MKCQSCNTAMVDMGDIPFRTGGTSGAAHIFLGNWAELGEDVLHMDAFLCQNCGRVQLFADSQTRDSLNH' A
#
# COMPACT_ATOMS: atom_id res chain seq x y z
N MET A 1 8.81 13.96 -7.59
CA MET A 1 9.04 12.63 -8.18
C MET A 1 9.14 12.72 -9.71
N LYS A 2 9.96 11.88 -10.36
CA LYS A 2 10.09 11.82 -11.83
C LYS A 2 9.60 10.48 -12.37
N CYS A 3 8.74 10.52 -13.38
CA CYS A 3 8.22 9.33 -14.04
C CYS A 3 9.34 8.63 -14.81
N GLN A 4 9.61 7.36 -14.51
CA GLN A 4 10.67 6.58 -15.16
C GLN A 4 10.40 6.30 -16.65
N SER A 5 9.14 6.36 -17.10
CA SER A 5 8.79 6.19 -18.53
C SER A 5 8.84 7.50 -19.32
N CYS A 6 8.12 8.54 -18.89
CA CYS A 6 8.03 9.80 -19.63
C CYS A 6 9.15 10.80 -19.31
N ASN A 7 9.93 10.56 -18.26
CA ASN A 7 10.95 11.49 -17.77
C ASN A 7 10.40 12.88 -17.38
N THR A 8 9.10 12.96 -17.04
CA THR A 8 8.41 14.18 -16.60
C THR A 8 8.16 14.19 -15.10
N ALA A 9 7.91 15.38 -14.52
CA ALA A 9 7.48 15.49 -13.14
C ALA A 9 6.12 14.80 -12.93
N MET A 10 5.96 14.13 -11.80
CA MET A 10 4.71 13.46 -11.41
C MET A 10 3.94 14.34 -10.41
N VAL A 11 2.61 14.23 -10.46
CA VAL A 11 1.69 14.87 -9.52
C VAL A 11 1.65 14.06 -8.23
N ASP A 12 1.77 14.75 -7.11
CA ASP A 12 1.58 14.20 -5.77
C ASP A 12 0.08 13.98 -5.51
N MET A 13 -0.28 12.75 -5.14
CA MET A 13 -1.65 12.35 -4.83
C MET A 13 -1.88 12.21 -3.32
N GLY A 14 -0.84 12.39 -2.50
CA GLY A 14 -0.86 12.24 -1.06
C GLY A 14 -0.87 10.80 -0.57
N ASP A 15 -1.18 10.65 0.72
CA ASP A 15 -1.32 9.36 1.40
C ASP A 15 -2.59 8.63 0.93
N ILE A 16 -2.41 7.38 0.51
CA ILE A 16 -3.48 6.49 0.08
C ILE A 16 -3.50 5.27 1.02
N PRO A 17 -4.60 5.03 1.75
CA PRO A 17 -4.73 3.88 2.63
C PRO A 17 -5.05 2.60 1.84
N PHE A 18 -4.19 1.59 1.93
CA PHE A 18 -4.40 0.27 1.34
C PHE A 18 -4.79 -0.72 2.43
N ARG A 19 -6.01 -1.27 2.35
CA ARG A 19 -6.41 -2.36 3.23
C ARG A 19 -5.79 -3.66 2.75
N THR A 20 -4.95 -4.28 3.57
CA THR A 20 -4.47 -5.63 3.33
C THR A 20 -5.29 -6.64 4.12
N GLY A 21 -6.28 -7.26 3.47
CA GLY A 21 -7.10 -8.32 4.06
C GLY A 21 -7.95 -9.00 3.00
N GLY A 22 -7.82 -10.33 2.81
CA GLY A 22 -8.64 -11.01 1.79
C GLY A 22 -8.35 -12.46 1.36
N THR A 23 -7.57 -13.28 2.05
CA THR A 23 -7.42 -14.72 1.70
C THR A 23 -7.49 -15.71 2.86
N SER A 24 -7.74 -15.27 4.09
CA SER A 24 -7.94 -16.16 5.24
C SER A 24 -9.39 -16.66 5.42
N GLY A 25 -10.31 -16.35 4.50
CA GLY A 25 -11.72 -16.75 4.59
C GLY A 25 -11.95 -18.27 4.74
N ALA A 26 -11.01 -19.11 4.30
CA ALA A 26 -11.06 -20.57 4.52
C ALA A 26 -10.21 -21.04 5.73
N ALA A 27 -9.29 -20.21 6.24
CA ALA A 27 -8.41 -20.55 7.36
C ALA A 27 -9.04 -20.21 8.73
N HIS A 28 -10.05 -19.34 8.77
CA HIS A 28 -10.68 -18.89 10.03
C HIS A 28 -11.58 -19.93 10.72
N ILE A 29 -11.92 -21.06 10.08
CA ILE A 29 -12.82 -22.06 10.68
C ILE A 29 -12.07 -23.09 11.56
N PHE A 30 -10.74 -23.20 11.44
CA PHE A 30 -9.99 -24.28 12.12
C PHE A 30 -9.04 -23.83 13.24
N LEU A 31 -8.75 -22.54 13.38
CA LEU A 31 -7.74 -22.05 14.34
C LEU A 31 -8.32 -20.94 15.20
N GLY A 32 -8.92 -21.34 16.33
CA GLY A 32 -9.36 -20.42 17.36
C GLY A 32 -8.24 -19.46 17.78
N ASN A 33 -8.62 -18.20 17.99
CA ASN A 33 -7.83 -17.13 18.60
C ASN A 33 -6.83 -16.31 17.75
N TRP A 34 -7.02 -16.20 16.42
CA TRP A 34 -6.24 -15.28 15.56
C TRP A 34 -7.12 -14.24 14.82
N ALA A 35 -8.28 -13.89 15.38
CA ALA A 35 -9.22 -12.94 14.77
C ALA A 35 -8.84 -11.46 14.97
N GLU A 36 -7.75 -11.18 15.69
CA GLU A 36 -7.20 -9.83 15.91
C GLU A 36 -5.90 -9.57 15.13
N LEU A 37 -5.55 -10.40 14.14
CA LEU A 37 -4.67 -9.95 13.05
C LEU A 37 -5.50 -9.02 12.18
N GLY A 38 -5.55 -7.77 12.62
CA GLY A 38 -6.37 -6.71 12.09
C GLY A 38 -6.20 -6.56 10.58
N GLU A 39 -7.23 -6.00 9.98
CA GLU A 39 -7.14 -5.38 8.66
C GLU A 39 -6.02 -4.32 8.70
N ASP A 40 -4.77 -4.73 8.48
CA ASP A 40 -3.66 -3.79 8.50
C ASP A 40 -3.83 -2.83 7.31
N VAL A 41 -3.76 -1.54 7.61
CA VAL A 41 -3.81 -0.48 6.62
C VAL A 41 -2.36 -0.07 6.33
N LEU A 42 -1.92 -0.27 5.10
CA LEU A 42 -0.65 0.24 4.62
C LEU A 42 -0.87 1.66 4.09
N HIS A 43 -0.19 2.61 4.69
CA HIS A 43 -0.17 4.01 4.26
C HIS A 43 0.94 4.19 3.23
N MET A 44 0.56 4.63 2.02
CA MET A 44 1.50 4.81 0.92
C MET A 44 1.31 6.16 0.24
N ASP A 45 2.41 6.89 0.08
CA ASP A 45 2.46 8.09 -0.75
C ASP A 45 2.36 7.70 -2.23
N ALA A 46 1.42 8.31 -2.94
CA ALA A 46 1.19 8.05 -4.35
C ALA A 46 1.59 9.23 -5.25
N PHE A 47 2.27 8.91 -6.35
CA PHE A 47 2.58 9.87 -7.41
C PHE A 47 2.01 9.38 -8.74
N LEU A 48 1.33 10.26 -9.49
CA LEU A 48 0.72 9.96 -10.79
C LEU A 48 1.39 10.75 -11.92
N CYS A 49 1.80 10.06 -12.98
CA CYS A 49 2.21 10.69 -14.24
C CYS A 49 0.98 11.02 -15.09
N GLN A 50 0.71 12.31 -15.32
CA GLN A 50 -0.42 12.76 -16.14
C GLN A 50 -0.27 12.41 -17.64
N ASN A 51 0.95 12.13 -18.12
CA ASN A 51 1.18 11.83 -19.53
C ASN A 51 0.90 10.37 -19.90
N CYS A 52 1.24 9.41 -19.03
CA CYS A 52 1.15 7.98 -19.34
C CYS A 52 0.35 7.16 -18.31
N GLY A 53 -0.18 7.79 -17.26
CA GLY A 53 -0.96 7.10 -16.22
C GLY A 53 -0.14 6.26 -15.26
N ARG A 54 1.20 6.25 -15.34
CA ARG A 54 2.04 5.51 -14.39
C ARG A 54 1.83 6.04 -12.97
N VAL A 55 1.58 5.12 -12.04
CA VAL A 55 1.55 5.38 -10.60
C VAL A 55 2.82 4.82 -9.96
N GLN A 56 3.40 5.57 -9.02
CA GLN A 56 4.47 5.10 -8.14
C GLN A 56 4.00 5.23 -6.69
N LEU A 57 4.20 4.18 -5.90
CA LEU A 57 3.75 4.07 -4.52
C LEU A 57 4.98 3.91 -3.62
N PHE A 58 5.01 4.63 -2.50
CA PHE A 58 6.08 4.58 -1.51
C PHE A 58 5.46 4.33 -0.14
N ALA A 59 5.93 3.30 0.56
CA ALA A 59 5.55 3.10 1.95
C ALA A 59 6.03 4.28 2.79
N ASP A 60 5.14 4.81 3.63
CA ASP A 60 5.52 5.80 4.63
C ASP A 60 6.40 5.17 5.73
N SER A 61 6.88 5.98 6.68
CA SER A 61 7.74 5.45 7.74
C SER A 61 7.04 4.39 8.60
N GLN A 62 5.75 4.58 8.91
CA GLN A 62 5.00 3.64 9.73
C GLN A 62 4.88 2.28 9.06
N THR A 63 4.48 2.28 7.78
CA THR A 63 4.32 1.08 6.95
C THR A 63 5.65 0.39 6.70
N ARG A 64 6.71 1.16 6.45
CA ARG A 64 8.05 0.58 6.28
C ARG A 64 8.55 -0.08 7.55
N ASP A 65 8.32 0.54 8.70
CA ASP A 65 8.81 0.03 9.98
C ASP A 65 7.99 -1.20 10.43
N SER A 66 6.68 -1.25 10.15
CA SER A 66 5.84 -2.43 10.44
C SER A 66 6.22 -3.66 9.61
N LEU A 67 6.67 -3.48 8.36
CA LEU A 67 7.04 -4.59 7.46
C LEU A 67 8.44 -5.17 7.71
N ASN A 68 9.26 -4.56 8.57
CA ASN A 68 10.62 -5.01 8.88
C ASN A 68 10.73 -5.84 10.18
N HIS A 69 9.60 -6.20 10.79
CA HIS A 69 9.52 -7.04 12.00
C HIS A 69 8.98 -8.44 11.65
#